data_AF-A0A9E0V129-F1
#
_entry.id   AF-A0A9E0V129-F1
#
_cell.length_a   1.000
_cell.length_b   1.000
_cell.length_c   1.000
_cell.angle_alpha   90.00
_cell.angle_beta   90.00
_cell.angle_gamma   90.00
#
_symmetry.space_group_name_H-M   'P 1'
#
loop_
_entity.id
_entity.type
_entity.pdbx_description
1 polymer ?
#
loop_
_entity_poly.entity_id
_entity_poly.type
_entity_poly.pdbx_seq_one_letter_code
_entity_poly.pdbx_strand_id
1 'polypeptide(L)'
;MKRCCLLLIAINLALGVCAQNPHVIQAEWFIGPDPGEGLGTAMQVADGAWDEAMEAVLATLPPQAPGSTTLGVRVKGANGYWSSAFTSVIHTSAALPARSVNVQQGEYFWDTDPGEGAGTPLLAFDGDFNDALEQAMASDNSITTGAHRLYVRVRGADTGWSALFTQVVQVNTPLSARDIHVQAGEFFFDSDLTRPNLG
;
A
#
# COMPACT_ATOMS: atom_id res chain seq x y z
N MET A 1 73.03 74.52 22.71
CA MET A 1 72.74 73.91 21.40
C MET A 1 73.36 72.51 21.34
N LYS A 2 72.62 71.44 21.69
CA LYS A 2 72.93 70.06 21.27
C LYS A 2 71.59 69.33 21.14
N ARG A 3 71.31 68.91 19.91
CA ARG A 3 70.01 68.40 19.44
C ARG A 3 69.76 67.02 20.06
N CYS A 4 68.62 66.87 20.71
CA CYS A 4 68.09 65.58 21.14
C CYS A 4 67.58 64.86 19.89
N CYS A 5 68.30 63.83 19.44
CA CYS A 5 67.92 63.04 18.27
C CYS A 5 67.12 61.83 18.76
N LEU A 6 65.79 61.95 18.68
CA LEU A 6 64.84 60.89 19.00
C LEU A 6 64.94 59.82 17.89
N LEU A 7 65.52 58.66 18.19
CA LEU A 7 65.55 57.52 17.28
C LEU A 7 64.22 56.76 17.44
N LEU A 8 63.23 57.04 16.58
CA LEU A 8 62.02 56.24 16.48
C LEU A 8 62.37 54.88 15.87
N ILE A 9 62.35 53.82 16.68
CA ILE A 9 62.33 52.44 16.17
C ILE A 9 60.89 52.17 15.74
N ALA A 10 60.64 52.18 14.43
CA ALA A 10 59.39 51.72 13.85
C ALA A 10 59.30 50.19 14.02
N ILE A 11 58.57 49.74 15.05
CA ILE A 11 58.10 48.36 15.13
C ILE A 11 57.00 48.22 14.06
N ASN A 12 57.37 47.63 12.92
CA ASN A 12 56.41 47.12 11.95
C ASN A 12 55.72 45.90 12.57
N LEU A 13 54.66 46.14 13.34
CA LEU A 13 53.73 45.09 13.71
C LEU A 13 52.88 44.81 12.47
N ALA A 14 53.34 43.89 11.63
CA ALA A 14 52.54 43.31 10.58
C ALA A 14 51.38 42.56 11.26
N LEU A 15 50.28 43.26 11.51
CA LEU A 15 48.98 42.64 11.72
C LEU A 15 48.66 41.94 10.40
N GLY A 16 49.09 40.69 10.28
CA GLY A 16 48.67 39.79 9.23
C GLY A 16 47.16 39.64 9.37
N VAL A 17 46.42 40.46 8.62
CA VAL A 17 45.07 40.11 8.22
C VAL A 17 45.26 38.89 7.32
N CYS A 18 45.27 37.71 7.95
CA CYS A 18 45.03 36.49 7.21
C CYS A 18 43.65 36.67 6.58
N ALA A 19 43.58 36.58 5.26
CA ALA A 19 42.32 36.41 4.57
C ALA A 19 41.73 35.10 5.11
N GLN A 20 40.87 35.19 6.12
CA GLN A 20 40.10 34.07 6.61
C GLN A 20 39.15 33.74 5.46
N ASN A 21 39.40 32.68 4.71
CA ASN A 21 38.43 32.16 3.76
C ASN A 21 37.24 31.65 4.60
N PRO A 22 36.13 32.39 4.72
CA PRO A 22 35.08 32.04 5.66
C PRO A 22 34.32 30.87 5.07
N HIS A 23 34.52 29.68 5.65
CA HIS A 23 33.82 28.47 5.26
C HIS A 23 33.51 27.64 6.51
N VAL A 24 32.55 26.73 6.37
CA VAL A 24 32.20 25.75 7.39
C VAL A 24 33.21 24.62 7.34
N ILE A 25 33.78 24.27 8.50
CA ILE A 25 34.76 23.18 8.63
C ILE A 25 34.19 21.94 9.31
N GLN A 26 33.09 22.08 10.05
CA GLN A 26 32.44 20.99 10.77
C GLN A 26 30.97 21.35 11.03
N ALA A 27 30.10 20.35 11.14
CA ALA A 27 28.77 20.54 11.68
C ALA A 27 28.37 19.33 12.52
N GLU A 28 27.46 19.55 13.46
CA GLU A 28 26.88 18.50 14.27
C GLU A 28 25.37 18.69 14.44
N TRP A 29 24.69 17.59 14.68
CA TRP A 29 23.27 17.52 14.91
C TRP A 29 22.95 16.72 16.17
N PHE A 30 21.79 16.95 16.75
CA PHE A 30 21.32 16.25 17.94
C PHE A 30 19.78 16.20 17.99
N ILE A 31 19.26 15.23 18.74
CA ILE A 31 17.83 15.04 18.96
C ILE A 31 17.55 15.23 20.44
N GLY A 32 16.56 16.05 20.77
CA GLY A 32 16.18 16.39 22.12
C GLY A 32 16.95 17.59 22.67
N PRO A 33 17.28 17.60 23.98
CA PRO A 33 18.04 18.68 24.62
C PRO A 33 19.42 18.88 23.99
N ASP A 34 19.89 20.12 23.96
CA ASP A 34 21.23 20.45 23.43
C ASP A 34 22.33 19.85 24.31
N PRO A 35 23.20 18.96 23.77
CA PRO A 35 24.29 18.35 24.52
C PRO A 35 25.47 19.29 24.77
N GLY A 36 25.52 20.45 24.10
CA GLY A 36 26.65 21.38 24.11
C GLY A 36 27.61 21.18 22.94
N GLU A 37 28.43 22.20 22.68
CA GLU A 37 29.32 22.29 21.52
C GLU A 37 30.32 21.13 21.42
N GLY A 38 30.37 20.46 20.26
CA GLY A 38 31.30 19.37 19.99
C GLY A 38 30.87 18.02 20.58
N LEU A 39 29.69 17.95 21.19
CA LEU A 39 29.12 16.75 21.81
C LEU A 39 27.93 16.19 21.00
N GLY A 40 27.58 16.85 19.89
CA GLY A 40 26.58 16.34 18.96
C GLY A 40 27.11 15.24 18.05
N THR A 41 26.22 14.67 17.24
CA THR A 41 26.60 13.72 16.20
C THR A 41 27.13 14.48 14.99
N ALA A 42 28.33 14.15 14.52
CA ALA A 42 28.94 14.83 13.38
C ALA A 42 28.12 14.62 12.09
N MET A 43 27.89 15.70 11.34
CA MET A 43 27.35 15.63 9.99
C MET A 43 28.48 15.27 9.03
N GLN A 44 28.28 14.19 8.27
CA GLN A 44 29.25 13.71 7.28
C GLN A 44 29.03 14.47 5.97
N VAL A 45 30.10 14.99 5.39
CA VAL A 45 30.08 15.65 4.08
C VAL A 45 31.15 14.99 3.22
N ALA A 46 30.73 14.13 2.30
CA ALA A 46 31.63 13.23 1.56
C ALA A 46 32.43 13.95 0.47
N ASP A 47 31.89 15.03 -0.11
CA ASP A 47 32.45 15.78 -1.24
C ASP A 47 32.90 17.20 -0.87
N GLY A 48 32.74 17.58 0.40
CA GLY A 48 33.01 18.93 0.91
C GLY A 48 31.90 19.95 0.67
N ALA A 49 30.78 19.58 0.04
CA ALA A 49 29.62 20.43 -0.21
C ALA A 49 28.56 20.25 0.89
N TRP A 50 28.16 21.34 1.55
CA TRP A 50 27.24 21.30 2.69
C TRP A 50 25.76 21.32 2.30
N ASP A 51 25.46 21.30 1.00
CA ASP A 51 24.12 21.39 0.41
C ASP A 51 23.29 20.12 0.63
N GLU A 52 23.92 18.95 0.73
CA GLU A 52 23.21 17.66 0.92
C GLU A 52 23.31 17.11 2.36
N ALA A 53 24.14 17.74 3.20
CA ALA A 53 24.47 17.23 4.53
C ALA A 53 23.23 17.07 5.45
N MET A 54 22.24 17.95 5.31
CA MET A 54 20.98 17.87 6.06
C MET A 54 20.10 16.73 5.58
N GLU A 55 20.06 16.48 4.27
CA GLU A 55 19.27 15.38 3.68
C GLU A 55 19.81 14.02 4.13
N ALA A 56 21.14 13.87 4.19
CA ALA A 56 21.79 12.68 4.72
C ALA A 56 21.47 12.42 6.21
N VAL A 57 21.40 13.48 7.03
CA VAL A 57 20.97 13.37 8.42
C VAL A 57 19.52 12.91 8.50
N LEU A 58 18.61 13.56 7.76
CA LEU A 58 17.19 13.20 7.72
C LEU A 58 16.97 11.75 7.27
N ALA A 59 17.75 11.25 6.31
CA ALA A 59 17.68 9.87 5.83
C ALA A 59 18.17 8.84 6.86
N THR A 60 19.00 9.24 7.82
CA THR A 60 19.60 8.34 8.82
C THR A 60 19.01 8.48 10.22
N LEU A 61 18.01 9.36 10.39
CA LEU A 61 17.34 9.52 11.68
C LEU A 61 16.71 8.19 12.13
N PRO A 62 17.02 7.71 13.34
CA PRO A 62 16.34 6.55 13.89
C PRO A 62 14.84 6.86 14.07
N PRO A 63 13.96 5.86 13.98
CA PRO A 63 12.54 6.04 14.23
C PRO A 63 12.31 6.72 15.58
N GLN A 64 11.60 7.86 15.55
CA GLN A 64 11.28 8.60 16.75
C GLN A 64 10.00 8.03 17.38
N ALA A 65 9.90 8.08 18.71
CA ALA A 65 8.66 7.76 19.39
C ALA A 65 7.56 8.77 18.97
N PRO A 66 6.27 8.35 18.95
CA PRO A 66 5.18 9.27 18.67
C PRO A 66 5.21 10.45 19.65
N GLY A 67 5.11 11.67 19.11
CA GLY A 67 5.22 12.90 19.88
C GLY A 67 6.06 13.97 19.19
N SER A 68 6.35 15.04 19.94
CA SER A 68 7.18 16.16 19.48
C SER A 68 8.59 16.01 20.03
N THR A 69 9.59 16.04 19.16
CA THR A 69 11.00 16.03 19.56
C THR A 69 11.74 17.15 18.82
N THR A 70 12.79 17.71 19.43
CA THR A 70 13.58 18.78 18.81
C THR A 70 14.75 18.20 18.04
N LEU A 71 14.96 18.65 16.81
CA LEU A 71 16.20 18.47 16.05
C LEU A 71 17.01 19.76 16.15
N GLY A 72 18.24 19.66 16.62
CA GLY A 72 19.19 20.76 16.65
C GLY A 72 20.36 20.54 15.70
N VAL A 73 20.84 21.62 15.08
CA VAL A 73 22.02 21.63 14.20
C VAL A 73 22.87 22.86 14.50
N ARG A 74 24.20 22.70 14.53
CA ARG A 74 25.15 23.81 14.59
C ARG A 74 26.39 23.53 13.76
N VAL A 75 27.04 24.62 13.33
CA VAL A 75 28.21 24.57 12.45
C VAL A 75 29.42 25.23 13.13
N LYS A 76 30.62 24.77 12.77
CA LYS A 76 31.89 25.37 13.18
C LYS A 76 32.52 26.07 11.99
N GLY A 77 32.86 27.34 12.17
CA GLY A 77 33.55 28.13 11.15
C GLY A 77 35.06 27.87 11.13
N ALA A 78 35.71 28.25 10.03
CA ALA A 78 37.18 28.19 9.89
C ALA A 78 37.96 28.98 10.96
N ASN A 79 37.30 29.91 11.66
CA ASN A 79 37.83 30.64 12.82
C ASN A 79 37.86 29.80 14.11
N GLY A 80 37.37 28.56 14.08
CA GLY A 80 37.36 27.63 15.20
C GLY A 80 36.18 27.78 16.16
N TYR A 81 35.28 28.74 15.93
CA TYR A 81 34.11 28.98 16.79
C TYR A 81 32.87 28.26 16.25
N TRP A 82 32.04 27.78 17.18
CA TRP A 82 30.72 27.22 16.87
C TRP A 82 29.66 28.32 16.72
N SER A 83 28.67 28.08 15.86
CA SER A 83 27.46 28.87 15.79
C SER A 83 26.54 28.56 16.98
N SER A 84 25.57 29.45 17.23
CA SER A 84 24.39 29.06 18.01
C SER A 84 23.70 27.85 17.37
N ALA A 85 23.08 27.00 18.18
CA ALA A 85 22.27 25.89 17.69
C ALA A 85 20.98 26.43 17.03
N PHE A 86 20.75 26.03 15.80
CA PHE A 86 19.45 26.14 15.14
C PHE A 86 18.61 24.93 15.52
N THR A 87 17.38 25.14 15.97
CA THR A 87 16.49 24.05 16.41
C THR A 87 15.15 24.08 15.67
N SER A 88 14.63 22.89 15.37
CA SER A 88 13.31 22.69 14.77
C SER A 88 12.58 21.56 15.50
N VAL A 89 11.25 21.63 15.55
CA VAL A 89 10.43 20.58 16.17
C VAL A 89 9.98 19.60 15.08
N ILE A 90 10.28 18.32 15.32
CA ILE A 90 9.79 17.19 14.53
C ILE A 90 8.60 16.60 15.25
N HIS A 91 7.48 16.48 14.53
CA HIS A 91 6.30 15.78 15.00
C HIS A 91 6.25 14.38 14.37
N THR A 92 6.25 13.35 15.21
CA THR A 92 6.13 11.97 14.78
C THR A 92 4.76 11.45 15.17
N SER A 93 3.96 11.02 14.19
CA SER A 93 2.67 10.40 14.45
C SER A 93 2.85 8.92 14.79
N ALA A 94 1.91 8.37 15.56
CA ALA A 94 1.84 6.92 15.73
C ALA A 94 1.65 6.25 14.37
N ALA A 95 2.39 5.16 14.13
CA ALA A 95 2.15 4.32 12.98
C ALA A 95 0.70 3.81 13.03
N LEU A 96 -0.06 4.03 11.96
CA LEU A 96 -1.39 3.46 11.83
C LEU A 96 -1.23 1.98 11.48
N PRO A 97 -1.80 1.04 12.25
CA PRO A 97 -1.79 -0.35 11.86
C PRO A 97 -2.56 -0.50 10.55
N ALA A 98 -1.95 -1.16 9.56
CA ALA A 98 -2.67 -1.56 8.37
C ALA A 98 -3.75 -2.57 8.76
N ARG A 99 -5.03 -2.26 8.48
CA ARG A 99 -6.12 -3.22 8.64
C ARG A 99 -6.15 -4.14 7.41
N SER A 100 -6.10 -5.44 7.63
CA SER A 100 -6.38 -6.41 6.57
C SER A 100 -7.87 -6.33 6.23
N VAL A 101 -8.20 -6.08 4.96
CA VAL A 101 -9.57 -6.12 4.45
C VAL A 101 -9.66 -7.28 3.50
N ASN A 102 -10.16 -8.40 4.00
CA ASN A 102 -10.37 -9.61 3.22
C ASN A 102 -11.62 -10.34 3.72
N VAL A 103 -12.25 -11.09 2.82
CA VAL A 103 -13.33 -12.02 3.16
C VAL A 103 -12.69 -13.26 3.79
N GLN A 104 -13.19 -13.68 4.95
CA GLN A 104 -12.71 -14.88 5.64
C GLN A 104 -13.64 -16.07 5.43
N GLN A 105 -14.93 -15.81 5.26
CA GLN A 105 -15.95 -16.84 5.11
C GLN A 105 -17.09 -16.28 4.25
N GLY A 106 -17.72 -17.14 3.47
CA GLY A 106 -19.01 -16.85 2.86
C GLY A 106 -19.98 -17.99 3.14
N GLU A 107 -21.27 -17.69 3.14
CA GLU A 107 -22.30 -18.70 3.14
C GLU A 107 -23.49 -18.28 2.29
N TYR A 108 -24.21 -19.28 1.80
CA TYR A 108 -25.43 -19.10 1.03
C TYR A 108 -26.52 -20.03 1.53
N PHE A 109 -27.77 -19.65 1.29
CA PHE A 109 -28.95 -20.46 1.66
C PHE A 109 -30.16 -20.10 0.82
N TRP A 110 -31.13 -21.01 0.77
CA TRP A 110 -32.35 -20.87 -0.02
C TRP A 110 -33.55 -20.55 0.86
N ASP A 111 -34.33 -19.55 0.42
CA ASP A 111 -35.65 -19.16 0.90
C ASP A 111 -35.74 -18.64 2.35
N THR A 112 -35.24 -19.38 3.34
CA THR A 112 -35.29 -19.03 4.77
C THR A 112 -33.89 -18.89 5.35
N ASP A 113 -33.63 -17.81 6.10
CA ASP A 113 -32.34 -17.59 6.77
C ASP A 113 -32.18 -18.54 7.97
N PRO A 114 -31.16 -19.43 7.96
CA PRO A 114 -30.88 -20.33 9.08
C PRO A 114 -30.18 -19.63 10.26
N GLY A 115 -29.80 -18.36 10.11
CA GLY A 115 -28.99 -17.61 11.06
C GLY A 115 -27.51 -17.63 10.73
N GLU A 116 -26.79 -16.62 11.23
CA GLU A 116 -25.38 -16.37 10.94
C GLU A 116 -24.48 -17.58 11.25
N GLY A 117 -23.74 -18.05 10.23
CA GLY A 117 -22.83 -19.19 10.35
C GLY A 117 -23.50 -20.56 10.27
N ALA A 118 -24.81 -20.61 10.00
CA ALA A 118 -25.59 -21.84 9.82
C ALA A 118 -26.00 -22.10 8.37
N GLY A 119 -25.53 -21.28 7.42
CA GLY A 119 -25.76 -21.48 5.99
C GLY A 119 -24.82 -22.52 5.38
N THR A 120 -25.00 -22.77 4.09
CA THR A 120 -24.07 -23.62 3.33
C THR A 120 -22.79 -22.83 3.03
N PRO A 121 -21.60 -23.33 3.37
CA PRO A 121 -20.35 -22.60 3.15
C PRO A 121 -20.07 -22.33 1.66
N LEU A 122 -19.64 -21.10 1.36
CA LEU A 122 -18.97 -20.76 0.10
C LEU A 122 -17.49 -21.07 0.24
N LEU A 123 -17.01 -22.04 -0.53
CA LEU A 123 -15.61 -22.48 -0.49
C LEU A 123 -14.83 -21.82 -1.64
N ALA A 124 -13.89 -20.94 -1.29
CA ALA A 124 -12.89 -20.41 -2.20
C ALA A 124 -11.58 -21.21 -2.01
N PHE A 125 -11.30 -22.17 -2.90
CA PHE A 125 -10.15 -23.08 -2.75
C PHE A 125 -8.80 -22.40 -2.94
N ASP A 126 -8.75 -21.30 -3.69
CA ASP A 126 -7.57 -20.45 -3.93
C ASP A 126 -7.54 -19.21 -3.02
N GLY A 127 -8.57 -19.03 -2.20
CA GLY A 127 -8.75 -17.86 -1.33
C GLY A 127 -9.45 -16.67 -2.00
N ASP A 128 -9.75 -16.74 -3.30
CA ASP A 128 -10.50 -15.74 -4.04
C ASP A 128 -11.97 -16.17 -4.18
N PHE A 129 -12.89 -15.27 -3.79
CA PHE A 129 -14.33 -15.54 -3.80
C PHE A 129 -15.01 -15.18 -5.14
N ASN A 130 -14.24 -14.87 -6.18
CA ASN A 130 -14.77 -14.47 -7.50
C ASN A 130 -15.68 -15.54 -8.11
N ASP A 131 -15.28 -16.81 -8.02
CA ASP A 131 -15.98 -17.94 -8.67
C ASP A 131 -16.64 -18.87 -7.65
N ALA A 132 -16.41 -18.66 -6.34
CA ALA A 132 -16.89 -19.54 -5.27
C ALA A 132 -18.42 -19.69 -5.26
N LEU A 133 -19.15 -18.63 -5.57
CA LEU A 133 -20.61 -18.67 -5.67
C LEU A 133 -21.07 -19.48 -6.90
N GLU A 134 -20.41 -19.30 -8.05
CA GLU A 134 -20.73 -20.01 -9.27
C GLU A 134 -20.50 -21.52 -9.11
N GLN A 135 -19.39 -21.91 -8.50
CA GLN A 135 -19.10 -23.31 -8.19
C GLN A 135 -20.08 -23.90 -7.19
N ALA A 136 -20.40 -23.17 -6.11
CA ALA A 136 -21.38 -23.61 -5.14
C ALA A 136 -22.74 -23.87 -5.80
N MET A 137 -23.22 -22.91 -6.60
CA MET A 137 -24.48 -23.04 -7.35
C MET A 137 -24.46 -24.19 -8.37
N ALA A 138 -23.35 -24.40 -9.07
CA ALA A 138 -23.22 -25.50 -10.03
C ALA A 138 -23.25 -26.89 -9.36
N SER A 139 -22.81 -26.97 -8.10
CA SER A 139 -22.77 -28.22 -7.32
C SER A 139 -24.03 -28.50 -6.51
N ASP A 140 -24.88 -27.49 -6.30
CA ASP A 140 -26.06 -27.58 -5.44
C ASP A 140 -27.27 -28.16 -6.19
N ASN A 141 -27.64 -29.39 -5.82
CA ASN A 141 -28.82 -30.09 -6.35
C ASN A 141 -29.96 -30.17 -5.32
N SER A 142 -29.94 -29.37 -4.26
CA SER A 142 -30.94 -29.43 -3.18
C SER A 142 -32.26 -28.74 -3.53
N ILE A 143 -32.28 -27.89 -4.57
CA ILE A 143 -33.45 -27.09 -4.96
C ILE A 143 -34.31 -27.77 -6.02
N THR A 144 -35.61 -27.51 -5.95
CA THR A 144 -36.60 -28.08 -6.88
C THR A 144 -36.93 -27.12 -8.01
N THR A 145 -37.66 -27.60 -9.03
CA THR A 145 -38.20 -26.71 -10.07
C THR A 145 -39.16 -25.70 -9.46
N GLY A 146 -38.96 -24.41 -9.75
CA GLY A 146 -39.75 -23.33 -9.20
C GLY A 146 -38.95 -22.05 -8.99
N ALA A 147 -39.62 -21.03 -8.46
CA ALA A 147 -38.99 -19.79 -8.04
C ALA A 147 -38.43 -19.96 -6.62
N HIS A 148 -37.14 -19.73 -6.46
CA HIS A 148 -36.44 -19.75 -5.17
C HIS A 148 -35.74 -18.42 -4.93
N ARG A 149 -35.49 -18.08 -3.67
CA ARG A 149 -34.70 -16.92 -3.30
C ARG A 149 -33.35 -17.35 -2.76
N LEU A 150 -32.30 -17.02 -3.48
CA LEU A 150 -30.93 -17.15 -3.04
C LEU A 150 -30.62 -16.00 -2.08
N TYR A 151 -29.96 -16.34 -0.97
CA TYR A 151 -29.31 -15.39 -0.09
C TYR A 151 -27.83 -15.72 0.03
N VAL A 152 -27.01 -14.67 0.10
CA VAL A 152 -25.56 -14.79 0.32
C VAL A 152 -25.15 -13.76 1.36
N ARG A 153 -24.29 -14.16 2.31
CA ARG A 153 -23.55 -13.23 3.16
C ARG A 153 -22.11 -13.67 3.33
N VAL A 154 -21.26 -12.69 3.58
CA VAL A 154 -19.82 -12.89 3.80
C VAL A 154 -19.41 -12.36 5.16
N ARG A 155 -18.35 -12.94 5.72
CA ARG A 155 -17.76 -12.53 6.99
C ARG A 155 -16.39 -11.91 6.73
N GLY A 156 -16.21 -10.69 7.22
CA GLY A 156 -14.94 -9.97 7.10
C GLY A 156 -13.91 -10.37 8.15
N ALA A 157 -12.70 -9.84 8.01
CA ALA A 157 -11.62 -10.01 8.99
C ALA A 157 -11.89 -9.39 10.38
N ASP A 158 -12.90 -8.52 10.47
CA ASP A 158 -13.43 -7.95 11.72
C ASP A 158 -14.48 -8.84 12.40
N THR A 159 -14.66 -10.07 11.90
CA THR A 159 -15.60 -11.09 12.40
C THR A 159 -17.08 -10.76 12.22
N GLY A 160 -17.41 -9.60 11.63
CA GLY A 160 -18.77 -9.18 11.33
C GLY A 160 -19.29 -9.81 10.03
N TRP A 161 -20.58 -10.13 10.01
CA TRP A 161 -21.28 -10.55 8.81
C TRP A 161 -21.76 -9.35 8.00
N SER A 162 -21.72 -9.48 6.67
CA SER A 162 -22.28 -8.51 5.75
C SER A 162 -23.81 -8.50 5.83
N ALA A 163 -24.41 -7.43 5.31
CA ALA A 163 -25.82 -7.47 4.94
C ALA A 163 -26.07 -8.61 3.94
N LEU A 164 -27.31 -9.11 3.92
CA LEU A 164 -27.73 -10.16 3.00
C LEU A 164 -27.81 -9.61 1.58
N PHE A 165 -27.07 -10.24 0.67
CA PHE A 165 -27.36 -10.18 -0.76
C PHE A 165 -28.51 -11.14 -1.07
N THR A 166 -29.46 -10.74 -1.91
CA THR A 166 -30.60 -11.57 -2.29
C THR A 166 -30.85 -11.53 -3.79
N GLN A 167 -31.16 -12.69 -4.36
CA GLN A 167 -31.53 -12.84 -5.75
C GLN A 167 -32.65 -13.87 -5.91
N VAL A 168 -33.59 -13.62 -6.82
CA VAL A 168 -34.59 -14.62 -7.20
C VAL A 168 -34.02 -15.47 -8.33
N VAL A 169 -34.03 -16.78 -8.14
CA VAL A 169 -33.55 -17.78 -9.09
C VAL A 169 -34.74 -18.63 -9.51
N GLN A 170 -34.97 -18.73 -10.83
CA GLN A 170 -35.98 -19.62 -11.39
C GLN A 170 -35.30 -20.91 -11.86
N VAL A 171 -35.65 -22.02 -11.22
CA VAL A 171 -35.21 -23.35 -11.62
C VAL A 171 -36.23 -23.92 -12.60
N ASN A 172 -35.80 -24.19 -13.83
CA ASN A 172 -36.66 -24.75 -14.88
C ASN A 172 -36.61 -26.28 -14.84
N THR A 173 -37.65 -26.91 -15.41
CA THR A 173 -37.60 -28.35 -15.66
C THR A 173 -36.46 -28.67 -16.62
N PRO A 174 -35.74 -29.79 -16.44
CA PRO A 174 -34.71 -30.21 -17.38
C PRO A 174 -35.31 -30.31 -18.79
N LEU A 175 -34.68 -29.66 -19.76
CA LEU A 175 -35.05 -29.80 -21.17
C LEU A 175 -34.70 -31.22 -21.60
N SER A 176 -35.69 -32.10 -21.69
CA SER A 176 -35.51 -33.38 -22.38
C SER A 176 -35.52 -33.13 -23.89
N ALA A 177 -34.36 -33.25 -24.52
CA ALA A 177 -34.30 -33.35 -25.98
C ALA A 177 -35.10 -34.61 -26.38
N ARG A 178 -36.10 -34.44 -27.24
CA ARG A 178 -36.72 -35.60 -27.87
C ARG A 178 -35.71 -36.18 -28.84
N ASP A 179 -35.40 -37.47 -28.67
CA ASP A 179 -34.67 -38.25 -29.66
C ASP A 179 -35.52 -38.40 -30.91
N ILE A 180 -35.36 -37.47 -31.86
CA ILE A 180 -36.00 -37.55 -33.17
C ILE A 180 -35.01 -38.21 -34.13
N HIS A 181 -35.23 -39.50 -34.36
CA HIS A 181 -34.53 -40.26 -35.39
C HIS A 181 -35.50 -40.54 -36.53
N VAL A 182 -35.03 -40.43 -37.78
CA VAL A 182 -35.80 -40.83 -38.96
C VAL A 182 -35.94 -42.36 -38.92
N GLN A 183 -37.13 -42.86 -38.60
CA GLN A 183 -37.40 -44.30 -38.52
C GLN A 183 -37.59 -44.93 -39.91
N ALA A 184 -38.02 -44.13 -40.88
CA ALA A 184 -38.09 -44.50 -42.28
C ALA A 184 -38.02 -43.23 -43.13
N GLY A 185 -37.27 -43.30 -44.22
CA GLY A 185 -37.28 -42.30 -45.28
C GLY A 185 -37.57 -43.03 -46.60
N GLU A 186 -38.58 -42.58 -47.32
CA GLU A 186 -38.80 -42.99 -48.70
C GLU A 186 -38.32 -41.86 -49.60
N PHE A 187 -37.66 -42.21 -50.70
CA PHE A 187 -37.27 -41.27 -51.74
C PHE A 187 -37.82 -41.77 -53.06
N PHE A 188 -38.45 -40.87 -53.82
CA PHE A 188 -39.01 -41.17 -55.12
C PHE A 188 -38.14 -40.48 -56.17
N PHE A 189 -37.68 -41.26 -57.13
CA PHE A 189 -37.07 -40.77 -58.35
C PHE A 189 -37.96 -41.29 -59.49
N ASP A 190 -38.57 -40.33 -60.20
CA ASP A 190 -39.51 -40.52 -61.32
C ASP A 190 -41.01 -40.66 -60.94
N SER A 191 -41.86 -40.36 -61.92
CA SER A 191 -43.25 -39.94 -61.81
C SER A 191 -44.30 -40.99 -62.19
N ASP A 192 -43.94 -42.25 -62.41
CA ASP A 192 -44.87 -43.22 -63.01
C ASP A 192 -45.28 -44.36 -62.08
N LEU A 193 -46.53 -44.30 -61.60
CA LEU A 193 -47.27 -45.44 -61.05
C LEU A 193 -48.57 -45.72 -61.85
N THR A 194 -48.68 -45.27 -63.10
CA THR A 194 -49.98 -45.35 -63.82
C THR A 194 -49.97 -45.95 -65.22
N ARG A 195 -48.90 -46.57 -65.73
CA ARG A 195 -49.00 -47.26 -67.04
C ARG A 195 -48.98 -48.79 -66.94
N PRO A 196 -50.15 -49.45 -67.13
CA PRO A 196 -50.18 -50.86 -67.47
C PRO A 196 -49.72 -51.04 -68.92
N ASN A 197 -48.80 -51.96 -69.15
CA ASN A 197 -48.34 -52.39 -70.47
C ASN A 197 -49.55 -52.84 -71.32
N LEU A 198 -49.82 -52.14 -72.42
CA LEU A 198 -50.64 -52.66 -73.50
C LEU A 198 -49.71 -53.11 -74.63
N GLY A 199 -49.94 -54.34 -75.09
CA GLY A 199 -49.28 -54.92 -76.27
C GLY A 199 -49.74 -54.30 -77.58
#